data_AF-A0A2D0H984-F1
#
_entry.id   AF-A0A2D0H984-F1
#
_cell.length_a   1.000
_cell.length_b   1.000
_cell.length_c   1.000
_cell.angle_alpha   90.00
_cell.angle_beta   90.00
_cell.angle_gamma   90.00
#
_symmetry.space_group_name_H-M   'P 1'
#
loop_
_entity.id
_entity.type
_entity.pdbx_description
1 polymer ?
#
loop_
_entity_poly.entity_id
_entity_poly.type
_entity_poly.pdbx_seq_one_letter_code
_entity_poly.pdbx_strand_id
1 'polypeptide(L)'
;MIKKTTNLSNWFAEETTEISPEDFYNLCREQGIDLGASFHSLKRLGRHQGIVRGQVELPESLIIEAENYTIHPILLDACLQTLGLALEEVSENDRQQIYYKLVLINCKFMGI
;
A
#
# COMPACT_ATOMS: atom_id res chain seq x y z
N MET A 1 4.40 -28.60 9.72
CA MET A 1 4.33 -27.32 8.96
C MET A 1 4.73 -26.19 9.89
N ILE A 2 5.88 -25.56 9.66
CA ILE A 2 6.38 -24.46 10.49
C ILE A 2 5.63 -23.18 10.08
N LYS A 3 4.81 -22.62 10.98
CA LYS A 3 4.25 -21.26 10.80
C LYS A 3 5.41 -20.27 10.97
N LYS A 4 5.88 -19.69 9.86
CA LYS A 4 6.90 -18.64 9.87
C LYS A 4 6.19 -17.35 10.32
N THR A 5 6.29 -17.01 11.59
CA THR A 5 5.76 -15.75 12.12
C THR A 5 6.79 -14.67 11.84
N THR A 6 6.58 -13.87 10.80
CA THR A 6 7.45 -12.72 10.49
C THR A 6 7.22 -11.64 11.55
N ASN A 7 8.28 -11.23 12.24
CA ASN A 7 8.25 -10.09 13.15
C ASN A 7 8.20 -8.80 12.31
N LEU A 8 7.14 -8.01 12.47
CA LEU A 8 6.83 -6.87 11.59
C LEU A 8 7.31 -5.53 12.11
N SER A 9 7.89 -5.49 13.31
CA SER A 9 8.46 -4.26 13.90
C SER A 9 9.51 -3.63 12.98
N ASN A 10 10.23 -4.47 12.22
CA ASN A 10 11.32 -4.05 11.33
C ASN A 10 11.04 -4.38 9.85
N TRP A 11 9.76 -4.47 9.45
CA TRP A 11 9.39 -4.84 8.07
C TRP A 11 9.75 -3.76 7.04
N PHE A 12 9.72 -2.49 7.44
CA PHE A 12 10.41 -1.39 6.75
C PHE A 12 11.89 -1.43 7.13
N ALA A 13 12.60 -2.50 6.76
CA ALA A 13 14.02 -2.67 7.03
C ALA A 13 14.89 -1.65 6.25
N GLU A 14 16.15 -1.51 6.68
CA GLU A 14 17.12 -0.44 6.34
C GLU A 14 17.34 -0.13 4.85
N GLU A 15 16.98 -1.05 3.95
CA GLU A 15 17.22 -0.88 2.51
C GLU A 15 16.01 -0.32 1.74
N THR A 16 14.90 -0.01 2.43
CA THR A 16 13.72 0.62 1.80
C THR A 16 13.93 2.11 1.61
N THR A 17 13.95 2.58 0.36
CA THR A 17 13.89 4.01 0.07
C THR A 17 12.49 4.50 0.36
N GLU A 18 12.36 5.35 1.38
CA GLU A 18 11.09 5.93 1.80
C GLU A 18 10.61 6.93 0.76
N ILE A 19 9.33 6.87 0.44
CA ILE A 19 8.64 7.77 -0.47
C ILE A 19 7.57 8.45 0.36
N SER A 20 7.52 9.77 0.33
CA SER A 20 6.45 10.51 0.98
C SER A 20 5.12 10.12 0.34
N PRO A 21 4.11 9.71 1.13
CA PRO A 21 2.76 9.52 0.60
C PRO A 21 2.22 10.79 -0.09
N GLU A 22 2.59 11.97 0.41
CA GLU A 22 2.19 13.24 -0.21
C GLU A 22 2.79 13.41 -1.60
N ASP A 23 4.08 13.11 -1.77
CA ASP A 23 4.75 13.16 -3.08
C ASP A 23 4.11 12.17 -4.06
N PHE A 24 3.75 10.98 -3.58
CA PHE A 24 3.02 9.99 -4.37
C PHE A 24 1.66 10.50 -4.85
N TYR A 25 0.86 11.13 -3.97
CA TYR A 25 -0.44 11.68 -4.36
C TYR A 25 -0.31 12.91 -5.28
N ASN A 26 0.73 13.72 -5.09
CA ASN A 26 1.03 14.83 -5.99
C ASN A 26 1.39 14.32 -7.39
N LEU A 27 2.21 13.26 -7.48
CA LEU A 27 2.52 12.61 -8.75
C LEU A 27 1.27 12.02 -9.43
N CYS A 28 0.38 11.38 -8.67
CA CYS A 28 -0.92 10.92 -9.18
C CYS A 28 -1.70 12.09 -9.79
N ARG A 29 -1.78 13.22 -9.08
CA ARG A 29 -2.48 14.43 -9.55
C ARG A 29 -1.85 15.00 -10.82
N GLU A 30 -0.52 15.04 -10.90
CA GLU A 30 0.21 15.47 -12.10
C GLU A 30 -0.08 14.57 -13.30
N GLN A 31 -0.33 13.28 -13.08
CA GLN A 31 -0.75 12.32 -14.10
C GLN A 31 -2.26 12.35 -14.40
N GLY A 32 -3.02 13.27 -13.79
CA GLY A 32 -4.47 13.41 -13.99
C GLY A 32 -5.32 12.48 -13.14
N ILE A 33 -4.73 11.81 -12.15
CA ILE A 33 -5.41 10.94 -11.19
C ILE A 33 -5.62 11.74 -9.89
N ASP A 34 -6.78 12.37 -9.74
CA ASP A 34 -7.13 13.12 -8.53
C ASP A 34 -7.85 12.20 -7.53
N LEU A 35 -7.11 11.77 -6.51
CA LEU A 35 -7.65 10.97 -5.40
C LEU A 35 -8.21 11.90 -4.33
N GLY A 36 -9.47 11.70 -3.96
CA GLY A 36 -10.09 12.46 -2.87
C GLY A 36 -9.43 12.16 -1.52
N ALA A 37 -9.53 13.07 -0.56
CA ALA A 37 -8.89 12.94 0.75
C ALA A 37 -9.25 11.64 1.50
N SER A 38 -10.45 11.09 1.29
CA SER A 38 -10.86 9.79 1.87
C SER A 38 -10.05 8.60 1.36
N PHE A 39 -9.41 8.73 0.20
CA PHE A 39 -8.54 7.72 -0.41
C PHE A 39 -7.06 7.90 -0.04
N HIS A 40 -6.73 8.93 0.75
CA HIS A 40 -5.35 9.20 1.21
C HIS A 40 -4.98 8.36 2.44
N SER A 41 -5.08 7.03 2.33
CA SER A 41 -4.90 6.11 3.46
C SER A 41 -3.47 5.60 3.63
N LEU A 42 -2.55 5.91 2.71
CA LEU A 42 -1.12 5.60 2.87
C LEU A 42 -0.48 6.44 3.99
N LYS A 43 0.08 5.76 4.99
CA LYS A 43 0.86 6.35 6.10
C LYS A 43 2.35 6.29 5.89
N ARG A 44 2.83 5.19 5.29
CA ARG A 44 4.22 5.02 4.90
C ARG A 44 4.26 4.32 3.56
N LEU A 45 5.16 4.75 2.71
CA LEU A 45 5.39 4.13 1.42
C LEU A 45 6.90 4.02 1.22
N GLY A 46 7.33 2.93 0.62
CA GLY A 46 8.73 2.78 0.28
C GLY A 46 8.95 1.65 -0.68
N ARG A 47 10.10 1.69 -1.34
CA ARG A 47 10.48 0.71 -2.35
C ARG A 47 11.88 0.17 -2.12
N HIS A 48 12.09 -1.07 -2.52
CA HIS A 48 13.41 -1.70 -2.54
C HIS A 48 13.42 -2.92 -3.47
N GLN A 49 14.34 -2.97 -4.44
CA GLN A 49 14.53 -4.12 -5.35
C GLN A 49 13.21 -4.62 -5.98
N GLY A 50 12.40 -3.71 -6.53
CA GLY A 50 11.09 -4.05 -7.14
C GLY A 50 9.98 -4.44 -6.14
N ILE A 51 10.23 -4.33 -4.83
CA ILE A 51 9.23 -4.57 -3.79
C ILE A 51 8.76 -3.23 -3.24
N VAL A 52 7.46 -2.95 -3.39
CA VAL A 52 6.80 -1.82 -2.72
C VAL A 52 6.24 -2.27 -1.37
N ARG A 53 6.48 -1.46 -0.35
CA ARG A 53 5.95 -1.62 1.01
C ARG A 53 5.08 -0.41 1.33
N GLY A 54 3.79 -0.65 1.55
CA GLY A 54 2.85 0.35 2.01
C GLY A 54 2.33 0.03 3.41
N GLN A 55 2.37 1.02 4.30
CA GLN A 55 1.54 1.03 5.51
C GLN A 55 0.28 1.83 5.19
N VAL A 56 -0.88 1.18 5.33
CA VAL A 56 -2.19 1.81 5.13
C VAL A 56 -2.93 1.89 6.45
N GLU A 57 -3.70 2.96 6.63
CA GLU A 57 -4.55 3.17 7.78
C GLU A 57 -5.83 3.88 7.35
N LEU A 58 -6.95 3.45 7.92
CA LEU A 58 -8.24 4.03 7.59
C LEU A 58 -8.34 5.43 8.22
N PRO A 59 -8.82 6.46 7.49
CA PRO A 59 -9.08 7.76 8.07
C PRO A 59 -10.06 7.66 9.24
N GLU A 60 -9.87 8.47 10.29
CA GLU A 60 -10.70 8.42 11.50
C GLU A 60 -12.20 8.54 11.22
N SER A 61 -12.57 9.36 10.23
CA SER A 61 -13.96 9.55 9.80
C SER A 61 -14.64 8.28 9.27
N LEU A 62 -13.87 7.28 8.86
CA LEU A 62 -14.38 6.03 8.28
C LEU A 62 -14.30 4.85 9.25
N ILE A 63 -13.68 5.02 10.43
CA ILE A 63 -13.52 3.94 11.43
C ILE A 63 -14.88 3.40 11.88
N ILE A 64 -15.89 4.25 12.05
CA ILE A 64 -17.23 3.85 12.50
C ILE A 64 -17.89 2.89 11.50
N GLU A 65 -17.64 3.07 10.20
CA GLU A 65 -18.23 2.22 9.16
C GLU A 65 -17.43 0.93 8.91
N ALA A 66 -16.23 0.82 9.49
CA ALA A 66 -15.34 -0.31 9.27
C ALA A 66 -15.91 -1.65 9.73
N GLU A 67 -16.78 -1.64 10.75
CA GLU A 67 -17.45 -2.84 11.26
C GLU A 67 -18.39 -3.49 10.22
N ASN A 68 -18.81 -2.74 9.20
CA ASN A 68 -19.68 -3.25 8.14
C ASN A 68 -18.94 -4.06 7.08
N TYR A 69 -17.61 -4.10 7.12
CA TYR A 69 -16.79 -4.70 6.08
C TYR A 69 -15.78 -5.69 6.63
N THR A 70 -15.69 -6.87 6.01
CA THR A 70 -14.59 -7.81 6.28
C THR A 70 -13.24 -7.25 5.84
N ILE A 71 -13.21 -6.42 4.80
CA ILE A 71 -12.06 -5.59 4.42
C ILE A 71 -12.64 -4.25 3.96
N HIS A 72 -12.27 -3.16 4.62
CA HIS A 72 -12.76 -1.84 4.24
C HIS A 72 -12.33 -1.51 2.79
N PRO A 73 -13.25 -1.11 1.88
CA PRO A 73 -12.92 -0.85 0.48
C PRO A 73 -11.78 0.17 0.29
N ILE A 74 -11.76 1.23 1.10
CA ILE A 74 -10.68 2.23 1.12
C ILE A 74 -9.31 1.63 1.50
N LEU A 75 -9.25 0.69 2.45
CA LEU A 75 -7.99 0.03 2.78
C LEU A 75 -7.50 -0.86 1.64
N LEU A 76 -8.42 -1.58 1.00
CA LEU A 76 -8.11 -2.39 -0.16
C LEU A 76 -7.63 -1.51 -1.32
N ASP A 77 -8.32 -0.41 -1.59
CA ASP A 77 -7.95 0.56 -2.61
C ASP A 77 -6.55 1.13 -2.36
N ALA A 78 -6.25 1.55 -1.14
CA ALA A 78 -4.92 2.05 -0.78
C ALA A 78 -3.81 1.00 -0.99
N CYS A 79 -4.10 -0.28 -0.80
CA CYS A 79 -3.17 -1.35 -1.17
C CYS A 79 -2.98 -1.44 -2.70
N LEU A 80 -4.03 -1.28 -3.49
CA LEU A 80 -3.95 -1.27 -4.95
C LEU A 80 -3.21 -0.04 -5.48
N GLN A 81 -3.36 1.13 -4.84
CA GLN A 81 -2.62 2.36 -5.19
C GLN A 81 -1.10 2.12 -5.17
N THR A 82 -0.59 1.27 -4.26
CA THR A 82 0.85 0.93 -4.21
C THR A 82 1.35 0.21 -5.47
N LEU A 83 0.47 -0.41 -6.25
CA LEU A 83 0.82 -1.03 -7.53
C LEU A 83 1.19 0.03 -8.58
N GLY A 84 0.58 1.22 -8.51
CA GLY A 84 0.94 2.34 -9.39
C GLY A 84 2.41 2.70 -9.28
N LEU A 85 2.94 2.74 -8.05
CA LEU A 85 4.35 2.97 -7.79
C LEU A 85 5.24 1.81 -8.29
N ALA A 86 4.76 0.57 -8.19
CA ALA A 86 5.50 -0.62 -8.64
C ALA A 86 5.60 -0.70 -10.18
N LEU A 87 4.74 0.01 -10.92
CA LEU A 87 4.71 0.02 -12.39
C LEU A 87 5.75 0.97 -12.99
N GLU A 88 6.23 1.99 -12.26
CA GLU A 88 7.19 2.98 -12.77
C GLU A 88 8.60 2.41 -13.04
N GLU A 89 8.96 1.27 -12.43
CA GLU A 89 10.27 0.61 -12.62
C GLU A 89 10.30 -0.39 -13.79
N VAL A 90 9.16 -0.67 -14.44
CA VAL A 90 9.14 -1.64 -15.54
C VAL A 90 9.71 -1.01 -16.80
N SER A 91 10.96 -1.37 -17.14
CA SER A 91 11.54 -1.03 -18.44
C SER A 91 10.69 -1.61 -19.57
N GLU A 92 10.56 -0.90 -20.71
CA GLU A 92 9.74 -1.36 -21.85
C GLU A 92 10.12 -2.74 -22.40
N ASN A 93 11.29 -3.27 -22.02
CA ASN A 93 11.83 -4.57 -22.41
C ASN A 93 11.35 -5.76 -21.55
N ASP A 94 10.79 -5.54 -20.36
CA ASP A 94 10.40 -6.62 -19.42
C ASP A 94 8.89 -6.95 -19.45
N ARG A 95 8.23 -6.71 -20.59
CA ARG A 95 6.79 -6.96 -20.79
C ARG A 95 6.36 -8.44 -20.83
N GLN A 96 7.22 -9.38 -20.45
CA GLN A 96 6.85 -10.80 -20.35
C GLN A 96 6.50 -11.17 -18.91
N GLN A 97 5.19 -11.07 -18.61
CA GLN A 97 4.52 -11.53 -17.38
C GLN A 97 4.95 -10.82 -16.10
N ILE A 98 4.41 -9.62 -15.88
CA ILE A 98 4.58 -8.92 -14.61
C ILE A 98 3.66 -9.55 -13.56
N TYR A 99 4.24 -10.29 -12.63
CA TYR A 99 3.54 -10.82 -11.46
C TYR A 99 3.78 -9.91 -10.26
N TYR A 100 2.77 -9.12 -9.89
CA TYR A 100 2.82 -8.33 -8.66
C TYR A 100 2.44 -9.19 -7.45
N LYS A 101 3.37 -9.39 -6.54
CA LYS A 101 3.09 -10.06 -5.27
C LYS A 101 2.58 -9.04 -4.26
N LEU A 102 1.27 -8.83 -4.23
CA LEU A 102 0.63 -8.10 -3.13
C LEU A 102 0.58 -9.01 -1.90
N VAL A 103 1.27 -8.63 -0.83
CA VAL A 103 1.17 -9.31 0.47
C VAL A 103 0.50 -8.35 1.45
N LEU A 104 -0.77 -8.61 1.75
CA LEU A 104 -1.45 -7.95 2.86
C LEU A 104 -0.95 -8.57 4.16
N ILE A 105 -0.29 -7.76 4.99
CA ILE A 105 0.24 -8.22 6.27
C ILE A 105 -0.39 -7.39 7.39
N ASN A 106 -1.05 -8.08 8.34
CA ASN A 106 -1.70 -7.48 9.50
C ASN A 106 -2.81 -6.47 9.17
N CYS A 107 -3.93 -6.93 8.60
CA CYS A 107 -5.19 -6.25 8.84
C CYS A 107 -5.59 -6.52 10.30
N LYS A 108 -5.31 -5.58 11.21
CA LYS A 108 -5.97 -5.58 12.52
C LYS A 108 -7.38 -5.05 12.33
N PHE A 109 -8.34 -5.97 12.28
CA PHE A 109 -9.74 -5.64 12.45
C PHE A 109 -9.96 -5.39 13.94
N MET A 110 -10.19 -4.14 14.32
CA MET A 110 -10.68 -3.83 15.66
C MET A 110 -12.15 -4.24 15.67
N GLY A 111 -12.45 -5.46 16.15
CA GLY A 111 -13.82 -5.96 16.21
C GLY A 111 -13.95 -7.47 16.10
N ILE A 112 -13.53 -8.20 17.15
CA ILE A 112 -14.31 -9.24 17.84
C ILE A 112 -13.80 -9.34 19.28
#